data_AF-A0A3D2XD93-F1
#
_entry.id   AF-A0A3D2XD93-F1
#
_cell.length_a   1.000
_cell.length_b   1.000
_cell.length_c   1.000
_cell.angle_alpha   90.00
_cell.angle_beta   90.00
_cell.angle_gamma   90.00
#
_symmetry.space_group_name_H-M   'P 1'
#
loop_
_entity.id
_entity.type
_entity.pdbx_description
1 polymer ?
#
loop_
_entity_poly.entity_id
_entity_poly.type
_entity_poly.pdbx_seq_one_letter_code
_entity_poly.pdbx_strand_id
1 'polypeptide(L)'
;MRNNQLKYFEYKQAFALESGLSLPALTIAYHTYGEWKGKESKVVWVCHALTASADCADWWKGLIGDDDLINPADYFIVCANIL
;
A
#
# COMPACT_ATOMS: atom_id res chain seq x y z
N MET A 1 -2.50 9.73 -12.58
CA MET A 1 -2.35 9.67 -11.12
C MET A 1 -1.40 10.75 -10.61
N ARG A 2 -1.94 11.81 -10.01
CA ARG A 2 -1.15 12.92 -9.47
C ARG A 2 -0.83 12.65 -8.00
N ASN A 3 0.44 12.78 -7.62
CA ASN A 3 0.99 12.66 -6.26
C ASN A 3 1.23 11.21 -5.76
N ASN A 4 2.25 10.56 -6.33
CA ASN A 4 2.75 9.26 -5.92
C ASN A 4 3.93 9.42 -4.94
N GLN A 5 3.63 9.78 -3.69
CA GLN A 5 4.63 9.98 -2.65
C GLN A 5 4.74 8.72 -1.79
N LEU A 6 5.93 8.15 -1.70
CA LEU A 6 6.22 7.04 -0.81
C LEU A 6 6.08 7.50 0.66
N LYS A 7 5.29 6.77 1.43
CA LYS A 7 5.04 7.03 2.85
C LYS A 7 5.61 5.90 3.69
N TYR A 8 5.80 6.16 4.98
CA TYR A 8 6.30 5.19 5.93
C TYR A 8 5.38 5.07 7.15
N PHE A 9 5.13 3.84 7.57
CA PHE A 9 4.50 3.51 8.83
C PHE A 9 5.56 2.97 9.77
N GLU A 10 5.68 3.56 10.96
CA GLU A 10 6.64 3.15 11.99
C GLU A 10 5.90 2.47 13.14
N TYR A 11 6.25 1.22 13.41
CA TYR A 11 5.85 0.48 14.61
C TYR A 11 7.05 0.38 15.55
N LYS A 12 7.03 1.19 16.62
CA LYS A 12 8.21 1.41 17.49
C LYS A 12 8.36 0.38 18.63
N GLN A 13 7.42 -0.56 18.72
CA GLN A 13 7.48 -1.65 19.69
C GLN A 13 8.08 -2.91 19.05
N ALA A 14 8.51 -3.85 19.91
CA ALA A 14 8.93 -5.16 19.46
C ALA A 14 7.78 -5.86 18.70
N PHE A 15 8.05 -6.34 17.50
CA PHE A 15 7.12 -7.07 16.66
C PHE A 15 7.50 -8.54 16.64
N ALA A 16 6.60 -9.40 17.09
CA ALA A 16 6.79 -10.85 17.11
C ALA A 16 6.64 -11.44 15.70
N LEU A 17 7.58 -12.29 15.31
CA LEU A 17 7.55 -13.04 14.06
C LEU A 17 7.03 -14.46 14.29
N GLU A 18 6.50 -15.08 13.23
CA GLU A 18 6.03 -16.47 13.28
C GLU A 18 7.13 -17.45 13.67
N SER A 19 8.40 -17.14 13.34
CA SER A 19 9.56 -17.93 13.75
C SER A 19 9.85 -17.93 15.26
N GLY A 20 9.10 -17.17 16.05
CA GLY A 20 9.30 -16.98 17.49
C GLY A 20 10.36 -15.91 17.84
N LEU A 21 11.02 -15.33 16.84
CA LEU A 21 11.91 -14.17 17.02
C LEU A 21 11.11 -12.86 17.06
N SER A 22 11.79 -11.75 17.38
CA SER A 22 11.19 -10.41 17.35
C SER A 22 12.08 -9.40 16.64
N LEU A 23 11.47 -8.51 15.88
CA LEU A 23 12.11 -7.28 15.40
C LEU A 23 11.90 -6.17 16.43
N PRO A 24 12.93 -5.37 16.80
CA PRO A 24 12.80 -4.36 17.84
C PRO A 24 11.85 -3.20 17.46
N ALA A 25 11.72 -2.95 16.16
CA ALA A 25 10.77 -2.02 15.55
C ALA A 25 10.56 -2.43 14.08
N LEU A 26 9.49 -1.95 13.46
CA LEU A 26 9.23 -2.11 12.02
C LEU A 26 9.04 -0.75 11.35
N THR A 27 9.52 -0.65 10.12
CA THR A 27 9.17 0.44 9.21
C THR A 27 8.64 -0.15 7.92
N ILE A 28 7.40 0.19 7.56
CA ILE A 28 6.75 -0.29 6.35
C ILE A 28 6.58 0.87 5.38
N ALA A 29 7.16 0.75 4.19
CA ALA A 29 6.97 1.72 3.12
C ALA A 29 5.65 1.41 2.39
N TYR A 30 4.87 2.43 2.02
CA TYR A 30 3.59 2.22 1.34
C TYR A 30 3.22 3.39 0.43
N HIS A 31 2.37 3.13 -0.56
CA HIS A 31 1.68 4.15 -1.35
C HIS A 31 0.19 4.11 -1.09
N THR A 32 -0.43 5.27 -1.29
CA THR A 32 -1.89 5.43 -1.29
C THR A 32 -2.30 6.20 -2.52
N TYR A 33 -3.38 5.77 -3.16
CA TYR A 33 -4.00 6.50 -4.29
C TYR A 33 -5.46 6.78 -3.98
N GLY A 34 -5.97 7.90 -4.50
CA GLY A 34 -7.30 8.38 -4.19
C GLY A 34 -7.39 9.11 -2.85
N GLU A 35 -8.61 9.47 -2.47
CA GLU A 35 -8.89 10.26 -1.26
C GLU A 35 -9.50 9.40 -0.15
N TRP A 36 -8.98 9.56 1.07
CA TRP A 36 -9.59 8.96 2.25
C TRP A 36 -10.78 9.79 2.73
N LYS A 37 -11.98 9.23 2.64
CA LYS A 37 -13.27 9.80 3.02
C LYS A 37 -13.82 9.18 4.32
N GLY A 38 -12.95 8.56 5.13
CA GLY A 38 -13.38 7.91 6.37
C GLY A 38 -14.13 6.60 6.11
N LYS A 39 -15.21 6.37 6.87
CA LYS A 39 -16.01 5.12 6.79
C LYS A 39 -16.70 4.90 5.44
N GLU A 40 -16.81 5.95 4.62
CA GLU A 40 -17.42 5.89 3.28
C GLU A 40 -16.42 5.47 2.19
N SER A 41 -15.12 5.42 2.50
CA SER A 41 -14.10 4.99 1.55
C SER A 41 -14.26 3.52 1.18
N LYS A 42 -14.34 3.25 -0.12
CA LYS A 42 -14.15 1.91 -0.67
C LYS A 42 -12.66 1.62 -0.72
N VAL A 43 -12.18 0.73 0.13
CA VAL A 43 -10.74 0.44 0.24
C VAL A 43 -10.37 -0.75 -0.63
N VAL A 44 -9.29 -0.61 -1.41
CA VAL A 44 -8.63 -1.72 -2.09
C VAL A 44 -7.25 -1.89 -1.48
N TRP A 45 -6.98 -3.08 -0.93
CA TRP A 45 -5.65 -3.45 -0.44
C TRP A 45 -4.94 -4.28 -1.49
N VAL A 46 -3.80 -3.80 -1.97
CA VAL A 46 -2.98 -4.47 -2.98
C VAL A 46 -1.84 -5.20 -2.30
N CYS A 47 -1.77 -6.51 -2.54
CA CYS A 47 -0.61 -7.33 -2.22
C CYS A 47 0.21 -7.53 -3.49
N HIS A 48 1.47 -7.12 -3.46
CA HIS A 48 2.36 -7.26 -4.60
C HIS A 48 3.06 -8.62 -4.61
N ALA A 49 3.62 -8.99 -5.77
CA ALA A 49 4.48 -10.18 -5.90
C ALA A 49 5.89 -9.92 -5.34
N LEU A 50 6.72 -10.97 -5.23
CA LEU A 50 8.03 -10.93 -4.57
C LEU A 50 8.97 -9.80 -5.03
N THR A 51 8.99 -9.48 -6.32
CA THR A 51 9.93 -8.50 -6.90
C THR A 51 9.29 -7.14 -7.20
N ALA A 52 8.02 -6.96 -6.87
CA ALA A 52 7.31 -5.70 -7.04
C ALA A 52 7.46 -4.83 -5.79
N SER A 53 6.99 -3.58 -5.85
CA SER A 53 7.10 -2.61 -4.78
C SER A 53 5.72 -2.11 -4.32
N ALA A 54 5.70 -1.19 -3.35
CA ALA A 54 4.49 -0.48 -2.97
C ALA A 54 3.88 0.38 -4.10
N ASP A 55 4.60 0.68 -5.19
CA ASP A 55 4.10 1.52 -6.28
C ASP A 55 3.26 0.70 -7.28
N CYS A 56 2.06 0.27 -6.87
CA CYS A 56 1.24 -0.64 -7.67
C CYS A 56 0.73 -0.03 -8.98
N ALA A 57 0.62 1.29 -9.05
CA ALA A 57 0.33 2.02 -10.27
C ALA A 57 1.40 1.84 -11.36
N ASP A 58 2.67 1.68 -10.97
CA ASP A 58 3.76 1.55 -11.93
C ASP A 58 3.85 0.14 -12.55
N TRP A 59 3.74 -0.90 -11.72
CA TRP A 59 3.90 -2.29 -12.16
C TRP A 59 2.58 -2.98 -12.55
N TRP A 60 1.41 -2.43 -12.20
CA TRP A 60 0.10 -3.00 -12.57
C TRP A 60 -0.73 -2.12 -13.53
N LYS A 61 -0.04 -1.55 -14.52
CA LYS A 61 -0.65 -0.73 -15.58
C LYS A 61 -1.78 -1.47 -16.31
N GLY A 62 -2.90 -0.80 -16.54
CA GLY A 62 -4.10 -1.37 -17.18
C GLY A 62 -5.07 -2.03 -16.20
N LEU A 63 -4.69 -2.20 -14.93
CA LEU A 63 -5.61 -2.58 -13.86
C LEU A 63 -5.82 -1.45 -12.84
N ILE A 64 -4.76 -0.70 -12.54
CA ILE A 64 -4.77 0.41 -11.57
C ILE A 64 -4.40 1.72 -12.27
N GLY A 65 -5.33 2.67 -12.31
CA GLY A 65 -5.15 3.94 -13.01
C GLY A 65 -6.41 4.80 -13.14
N ASP A 66 -6.23 6.04 -13.61
CA ASP A 66 -7.31 7.05 -13.72
C ASP A 66 -8.43 6.65 -14.72
N ASP A 67 -8.22 5.61 -15.52
CA ASP A 67 -9.17 5.05 -16.50
C ASP A 67 -9.27 3.52 -16.44
N ASP A 68 -8.65 2.90 -15.43
CA ASP A 68 -8.62 1.44 -15.28
C ASP A 68 -9.67 0.94 -14.29
N LEU A 69 -9.81 -0.40 -14.17
CA LEU A 69 -10.82 -1.04 -13.32
C LEU A 69 -10.73 -0.61 -11.84
N ILE A 70 -9.51 -0.49 -11.32
CA ILE A 70 -9.24 -0.02 -9.95
C ILE A 70 -8.81 1.44 -10.05
N ASN A 71 -9.80 2.33 -10.02
CA ASN A 71 -9.62 3.76 -10.23
C ASN A 71 -9.52 4.54 -8.91
N PRO A 72 -8.51 5.41 -8.72
CA PRO A 72 -8.39 6.24 -7.52
C PRO A 72 -9.49 7.30 -7.35
N ALA A 73 -10.30 7.57 -8.38
CA ALA A 73 -11.50 8.40 -8.26
C ALA A 73 -12.61 7.68 -7.46
N ASP A 74 -12.67 6.35 -7.54
CA ASP A 74 -13.71 5.52 -6.94
C ASP A 74 -13.26 4.83 -5.64
N TYR A 75 -11.97 4.51 -5.55
CA TYR A 75 -11.38 3.73 -4.45
C TYR A 75 -10.27 4.50 -3.74
N PHE A 76 -10.14 4.23 -2.45
CA PHE A 76 -8.92 4.52 -1.70
C PHE A 76 -8.03 3.27 -1.75
N ILE A 77 -6.96 3.35 -2.53
CA ILE A 77 -6.08 2.21 -2.83
C ILE A 77 -4.87 2.29 -1.91
N VAL A 78 -4.52 1.18 -1.27
CA VAL A 78 -3.34 1.06 -0.39
C VAL A 78 -2.48 -0.11 -0.86
N CYS A 79 -1.19 0.13 -1.02
CA CYS A 79 -0.21 -0.92 -1.28
C CYS A 79 0.98 -0.73 -0.34
N ALA A 80 1.17 -1.67 0.58
CA ALA A 80 2.35 -1.72 1.44
C ALA A 80 3.46 -2.52 0.76
N ASN A 81 4.71 -2.13 0.99
CA ASN A 81 5.87 -2.91 0.59
C ASN A 81 6.07 -4.01 1.64
N ILE A 82 6.06 -5.25 1.21
CA ILE A 82 6.10 -6.45 2.05
C ILE A 82 7.27 -7.31 1.56
N LEU A 83 8.07 -7.81 2.50
CA LEU A 83 9.20 -8.72 2.27
C LEU A 83 8.87 -10.11 2.80
#